data_AF-A0A183DNW4-F1
#
_entry.id   AF-A0A183DNW4-F1
#
_cell.length_a   1.000
_cell.length_b   1.000
_cell.length_c   1.000
_cell.angle_alpha   90.00
_cell.angle_beta   90.00
_cell.angle_gamma   90.00
#
_symmetry.space_group_name_H-M   'P 1'
#
loop_
_entity.id
_entity.type
_entity.pdbx_description
1 polymer ?
#
loop_
_entity_poly.entity_id
_entity_poly.type
_entity_poly.pdbx_seq_one_letter_code
_entity_poly.pdbx_strand_id
1 'polypeptide(L)'
;MGRLNACIYAAGRAVAQLHAEGQDMGRAATEDWFRRNRDLERELLERISSITQELERRREKRRPTPTELENIRQIRRDVGRRSTSELQRILERTVQRRHLLRARIDLREQEICRKTLRKRFQARPNLSLLQPHADRRDRQVAPTISAVYDFWHNLVGTKVECDPEAIPLLRAWKDKMQRDYPATSAIESGRHRRTFDAAVRQIKPWKAPGPDGIQAF
;
A
#
# COMPACT_ATOMS: atom_id res chain seq x y z
N MET A 1 29.10 -38.50 -18.78
CA MET A 1 28.13 -37.67 -18.04
C MET A 1 27.33 -38.58 -17.11
N GLY A 2 27.60 -38.55 -15.81
CA GLY A 2 27.15 -39.57 -14.85
C GLY A 2 25.66 -39.47 -14.50
N ARG A 3 25.03 -40.62 -14.19
CA ARG A 3 23.62 -40.77 -13.76
C ARG A 3 23.21 -39.77 -12.68
N LEU A 4 24.12 -39.40 -11.79
CA LEU A 4 23.90 -38.41 -10.73
C LEU A 4 23.57 -37.01 -11.28
N ASN A 5 24.28 -36.55 -12.32
CA ASN A 5 24.02 -35.24 -12.93
C ASN A 5 22.65 -35.22 -13.63
N ALA A 6 22.25 -36.33 -14.24
CA ALA A 6 20.92 -36.47 -14.84
C ALA A 6 19.81 -36.44 -13.78
N CYS A 7 20.00 -37.11 -12.63
CA CYS A 7 19.06 -37.06 -11.51
C CYS A 7 18.95 -35.66 -10.88
N ILE A 8 20.08 -34.97 -10.67
CA ILE A 8 20.09 -33.59 -10.14
C ILE A 8 19.40 -32.63 -11.11
N TYR A 9 19.66 -32.77 -12.41
CA TYR A 9 19.00 -31.95 -13.44
C TYR A 9 17.48 -32.21 -13.50
N ALA A 10 17.05 -33.48 -13.46
CA ALA A 10 15.64 -33.85 -13.45
C ALA A 10 14.92 -33.32 -12.20
N ALA A 11 15.54 -33.43 -11.02
CA ALA A 11 15.02 -32.88 -9.77
C ALA A 11 14.91 -31.34 -9.82
N GLY A 12 15.95 -30.66 -10.32
CA GLY A 12 15.93 -29.21 -10.51
C GLY A 12 14.83 -28.76 -11.48
N ARG A 13 14.60 -29.50 -12.56
CA ARG A 13 13.54 -29.22 -13.54
C ARG A 13 12.15 -29.42 -12.95
N ALA A 14 11.94 -30.49 -12.17
CA ALA A 14 10.67 -30.76 -11.51
C ALA A 14 10.32 -29.68 -10.47
N VAL A 15 11.30 -29.26 -9.65
CA VAL A 15 11.13 -28.16 -8.69
C VAL A 15 10.83 -26.84 -9.39
N ALA A 16 11.54 -26.54 -10.49
CA ALA A 16 11.27 -25.33 -11.28
C ALA A 16 9.86 -25.33 -11.89
N GLN A 17 9.40 -26.49 -12.38
CA GLN A 17 8.07 -26.64 -12.96
C GLN A 17 6.96 -26.49 -11.91
N LEU A 18 7.10 -27.13 -10.73
CA LEU A 18 6.17 -26.95 -9.62
C LEU A 18 6.10 -25.50 -9.13
N HIS A 19 7.23 -24.80 -9.11
CA HIS A 19 7.26 -23.38 -8.78
C HIS A 19 6.61 -22.50 -9.84
N ALA A 20 6.76 -22.83 -11.14
CA ALA A 20 6.10 -22.11 -12.23
C ALA A 20 4.58 -22.29 -12.18
N GLU A 21 4.11 -23.53 -12.03
CA GLU A 21 2.68 -23.86 -11.91
C GLU A 21 2.03 -23.15 -10.70
N GLY A 22 2.72 -23.12 -9.55
CA GLY A 22 2.27 -22.38 -8.37
C GLY A 22 2.23 -20.85 -8.56
N GLN A 23 3.12 -20.28 -9.38
CA GLN A 23 3.10 -18.85 -9.72
C GLN A 23 1.95 -18.49 -10.68
N ASP A 24 1.66 -19.34 -11.65
CA ASP A 24 0.58 -19.11 -12.63
C ASP A 24 -0.80 -19.23 -11.98
N MET A 25 -0.99 -20.17 -11.05
CA MET A 25 -2.20 -20.23 -10.21
C MET A 25 -2.41 -18.95 -9.38
N GLY A 26 -1.32 -18.38 -8.84
CA GLY A 26 -1.36 -17.11 -8.11
C GLY A 26 -1.70 -15.90 -8.99
N ARG A 27 -1.26 -15.90 -10.26
CA ARG A 27 -1.60 -14.86 -11.24
C ARG A 27 -3.07 -14.93 -11.64
N ALA A 28 -3.56 -16.12 -12.00
CA ALA A 28 -4.96 -16.33 -12.35
C ALA A 28 -5.90 -15.91 -11.20
N ALA A 29 -5.59 -16.31 -9.97
CA ALA A 29 -6.36 -15.89 -8.79
C ALA A 29 -6.35 -14.37 -8.57
N THR A 30 -5.25 -13.69 -8.90
CA THR A 30 -5.15 -12.24 -8.79
C THR A 30 -5.96 -11.53 -9.87
N GLU A 31 -5.92 -12.01 -11.11
CA GLU A 31 -6.72 -11.49 -12.22
C GLU A 31 -8.22 -11.69 -11.98
N ASP A 32 -8.62 -12.88 -11.52
CA ASP A 32 -10.01 -13.16 -11.14
C ASP A 32 -10.48 -12.25 -10.01
N TRP A 33 -9.62 -11.96 -9.04
CA TRP A 33 -9.93 -11.00 -7.99
C TRP A 33 -10.20 -9.61 -8.56
N PHE A 34 -9.35 -9.09 -9.46
CA PHE A 34 -9.59 -7.78 -10.08
C PHE A 34 -10.85 -7.77 -10.94
N ARG A 35 -11.10 -8.83 -11.71
CA ARG A 35 -12.31 -8.96 -12.54
C ARG A 35 -13.56 -8.85 -11.67
N ARG A 36 -13.67 -9.67 -10.63
CA ARG A 36 -14.82 -9.65 -9.70
C ARG A 36 -15.00 -8.29 -9.04
N ASN A 37 -13.93 -7.63 -8.60
CA ASN A 37 -14.06 -6.32 -7.95
C ASN A 37 -14.44 -5.21 -8.95
N ARG A 38 -13.97 -5.26 -10.21
CA ARG A 38 -14.42 -4.33 -11.26
C ARG A 38 -15.88 -4.57 -11.65
N ASP A 39 -16.32 -5.82 -11.70
CA ASP A 39 -17.72 -6.18 -11.93
C ASP A 39 -18.61 -5.62 -10.82
N LEU A 40 -18.21 -5.82 -9.55
CA LEU A 40 -18.89 -5.23 -8.40
C LEU A 40 -18.89 -3.69 -8.44
N GLU A 41 -17.80 -3.05 -8.90
CA GLU A 41 -17.79 -1.59 -9.07
C GLU A 41 -18.81 -1.13 -10.10
N ARG A 42 -18.91 -1.82 -11.24
CA ARG A 42 -19.90 -1.54 -12.29
C ARG A 42 -21.33 -1.70 -11.77
N GLU A 43 -21.62 -2.79 -11.09
CA GLU A 43 -22.93 -3.02 -10.46
C GLU A 43 -23.29 -1.92 -9.45
N LEU A 44 -22.34 -1.47 -8.63
CA LEU A 44 -22.56 -0.38 -7.69
C LEU A 44 -22.83 0.95 -8.41
N LEU A 45 -22.14 1.22 -9.53
CA LEU A 45 -22.36 2.41 -10.36
C LEU A 45 -23.75 2.41 -11.02
N GLU A 46 -24.15 1.29 -11.60
CA GLU A 46 -25.48 1.12 -12.19
C GLU A 46 -26.57 1.34 -11.14
N ARG A 47 -26.37 0.79 -9.93
CA ARG A 47 -27.28 0.99 -8.81
C ARG A 47 -27.34 2.44 -8.32
N ILE A 48 -26.21 3.11 -8.24
CA ILE A 48 -26.13 4.55 -7.91
C ILE A 48 -26.94 5.33 -8.94
N SER A 49 -26.68 5.13 -10.23
CA SER A 49 -27.37 5.81 -11.34
C SER A 49 -28.88 5.58 -11.31
N SER A 50 -29.31 4.34 -11.05
CA SER A 50 -30.73 3.98 -10.99
C SER A 50 -31.44 4.68 -9.83
N ILE A 51 -30.80 4.72 -8.65
CA ILE A 51 -31.38 5.37 -7.46
C ILE A 51 -31.38 6.90 -7.62
N THR A 52 -30.33 7.50 -8.20
CA THR A 52 -30.29 8.95 -8.43
C THR A 52 -31.38 9.39 -9.38
N GLN A 53 -31.58 8.68 -10.50
CA GLN A 53 -32.66 8.97 -11.45
C GLN A 53 -34.04 8.86 -10.79
N GLU A 54 -34.25 7.84 -9.95
CA GLU A 54 -35.52 7.67 -9.24
C GLU A 54 -35.76 8.79 -8.20
N LEU A 55 -34.70 9.27 -7.52
CA LEU A 55 -34.79 10.40 -6.61
C LEU A 55 -35.06 11.71 -7.35
N GLU A 56 -34.40 11.96 -8.48
CA GLU A 56 -34.61 13.12 -9.34
C GLU A 56 -36.04 13.15 -9.87
N ARG A 57 -36.55 12.04 -10.41
CA ARG A 57 -37.94 11.91 -10.85
C ARG A 57 -38.93 12.22 -9.72
N ARG A 58 -38.69 11.72 -8.50
CA ARG A 58 -39.54 12.02 -7.34
C ARG A 58 -39.49 13.49 -6.95
N ARG A 59 -38.34 14.14 -7.10
CA ARG A 59 -38.17 15.58 -6.87
C ARG A 59 -38.94 16.41 -7.90
N GLU A 60 -38.88 16.01 -9.17
CA GLU A 60 -39.55 16.68 -10.29
C GLU A 60 -41.06 16.34 -10.40
N LYS A 61 -41.54 15.34 -9.65
CA LYS A 61 -42.92 14.82 -9.72
C LYS A 61 -43.35 14.40 -11.14
N ARG A 62 -42.38 13.97 -11.96
CA ARG A 62 -42.58 13.58 -13.36
C ARG A 62 -43.15 12.16 -13.47
N ARG A 63 -43.90 11.89 -14.54
CA ARG A 63 -44.28 10.51 -14.91
C ARG A 63 -43.06 9.73 -15.39
N PRO A 64 -42.91 8.45 -14.99
CA PRO A 64 -41.76 7.65 -15.36
C PRO A 64 -41.76 7.27 -16.85
N THR A 65 -40.58 7.32 -17.44
CA THR A 65 -40.26 6.88 -18.80
C THR A 65 -40.17 5.33 -18.83
N PRO A 66 -40.31 4.63 -19.97
CA PRO A 66 -40.31 3.16 -20.01
C PRO A 66 -39.04 2.51 -19.43
N THR A 67 -37.88 3.13 -19.62
CA THR A 67 -36.59 2.71 -19.04
C THR A 67 -36.56 2.89 -17.52
N GLU A 68 -37.07 4.02 -17.02
CA GLU A 68 -37.18 4.31 -15.59
C GLU A 68 -38.17 3.37 -14.89
N LEU A 69 -39.21 2.89 -15.59
CA LEU A 69 -40.11 1.88 -15.04
C LEU A 69 -39.39 0.57 -14.74
N GLU A 70 -38.46 0.14 -15.60
CA GLU A 70 -37.64 -1.04 -15.34
C GLU A 70 -36.68 -0.81 -14.17
N ASN A 71 -36.03 0.35 -14.12
CA ASN A 71 -35.19 0.73 -12.97
C ASN A 71 -35.99 0.75 -11.65
N ILE A 72 -37.22 1.27 -11.67
CA ILE A 72 -38.13 1.27 -10.51
C ILE A 72 -38.50 -0.16 -10.10
N ARG A 73 -38.76 -1.05 -11.07
CA ARG A 73 -39.03 -2.47 -10.78
C ARG A 73 -37.81 -3.13 -10.15
N GLN A 74 -36.62 -2.87 -10.69
CA GLN A 74 -35.37 -3.42 -10.18
C GLN A 74 -35.08 -2.92 -8.76
N ILE A 75 -35.19 -1.62 -8.51
CA ILE A 75 -35.07 -1.03 -7.17
C ILE A 75 -36.10 -1.65 -6.22
N ARG A 76 -37.34 -1.84 -6.65
CA ARG A 76 -38.38 -2.47 -5.83
C ARG A 76 -38.08 -3.94 -5.51
N ARG A 77 -37.47 -4.69 -6.42
CA ARG A 77 -37.03 -6.07 -6.16
C ARG A 77 -35.91 -6.09 -5.13
N ASP A 78 -34.91 -5.23 -5.28
CA ASP A 78 -33.69 -5.26 -4.47
C ASP A 78 -33.87 -4.63 -3.08
N VAL A 79 -34.79 -3.68 -2.95
CA VAL A 79 -34.90 -2.79 -1.79
C VAL A 79 -36.32 -2.73 -1.22
N GLY A 80 -37.35 -3.05 -2.00
CA GLY A 80 -38.76 -2.91 -1.64
C GLY A 80 -39.35 -1.54 -1.95
N ARG A 81 -40.61 -1.32 -1.54
CA ARG A 81 -41.27 0.00 -1.65
C ARG A 81 -40.82 0.91 -0.51
N ARG A 82 -39.70 1.62 -0.70
CA ARG A 82 -39.14 2.52 0.32
C ARG A 82 -39.42 4.00 0.07
N SER A 83 -39.42 4.75 1.18
CA SER A 83 -39.56 6.21 1.22
C SER A 83 -38.38 6.93 0.53
N THR A 84 -38.54 8.21 0.21
CA THR A 84 -37.49 9.03 -0.41
C THR A 84 -36.23 9.14 0.45
N SER A 85 -36.40 9.32 1.77
CA SER A 85 -35.29 9.39 2.74
C SER A 85 -34.53 8.07 2.84
N GLU A 86 -35.23 6.94 2.79
CA GLU A 86 -34.58 5.62 2.78
C GLU A 86 -33.79 5.38 1.49
N LEU A 87 -34.30 5.81 0.34
CA LEU A 87 -33.55 5.73 -0.92
C LEU A 87 -32.28 6.58 -0.89
N GLN A 88 -32.33 7.78 -0.30
CA GLN A 88 -31.14 8.61 -0.07
C GLN A 88 -30.12 7.91 0.84
N ARG A 89 -30.56 7.33 1.95
CA ARG A 89 -29.66 6.58 2.86
C ARG A 89 -28.99 5.39 2.17
N ILE A 90 -29.72 4.70 1.28
CA ILE A 90 -29.19 3.58 0.50
C ILE A 90 -28.20 4.08 -0.54
N LEU A 91 -28.49 5.21 -1.19
CA LEU A 91 -27.57 5.85 -2.12
C LEU A 91 -26.24 6.17 -1.43
N GLU A 92 -26.28 6.86 -0.29
CA GLU A 92 -25.10 7.20 0.51
C GLU A 92 -24.28 5.96 0.88
N ARG A 93 -24.93 4.92 1.39
CA ARG A 93 -24.28 3.65 1.72
C ARG A 93 -23.62 3.00 0.49
N THR A 94 -24.27 3.07 -0.66
CA THR A 94 -23.78 2.48 -1.92
C THR A 94 -22.56 3.26 -2.44
N VAL A 95 -22.60 4.59 -2.36
CA VAL A 95 -21.47 5.47 -2.69
C VAL A 95 -20.27 5.20 -1.79
N GLN A 96 -20.49 5.11 -0.48
CA GLN A 96 -19.43 4.77 0.49
C GLN A 96 -18.83 3.39 0.20
N ARG A 97 -19.67 2.38 -0.05
CA ARG A 97 -19.23 1.03 -0.40
C ARG A 97 -18.38 1.03 -1.67
N ARG A 98 -18.76 1.79 -2.69
CA ARG A 98 -17.97 1.96 -3.91
C ARG A 98 -16.62 2.61 -3.62
N HIS A 99 -16.59 3.68 -2.81
CA HIS A 99 -15.33 4.34 -2.44
C HIS A 99 -14.37 3.38 -1.73
N LEU A 100 -14.86 2.58 -0.78
CA LEU A 100 -14.06 1.56 -0.09
C LEU A 100 -13.55 0.48 -1.05
N LEU A 101 -14.39 0.04 -1.99
CA LEU A 101 -14.01 -0.95 -2.99
C LEU A 101 -12.88 -0.43 -3.88
N ARG A 102 -13.00 0.82 -4.36
CA ARG A 102 -11.98 1.46 -5.19
C ARG A 102 -10.66 1.62 -4.44
N ALA A 103 -10.71 2.12 -3.20
CA ALA A 103 -9.52 2.21 -2.35
C ALA A 103 -8.84 0.83 -2.16
N ARG A 104 -9.61 -0.25 -2.03
CA ARG A 104 -9.07 -1.61 -1.94
C ARG A 104 -8.39 -2.07 -3.23
N ILE A 105 -8.97 -1.75 -4.39
CA ILE A 105 -8.37 -2.03 -5.71
C ILE A 105 -7.04 -1.26 -5.83
N ASP A 106 -7.05 0.04 -5.55
CA ASP A 106 -5.87 0.91 -5.65
C ASP A 106 -4.73 0.42 -4.75
N LEU A 107 -5.03 0.05 -3.49
CA LEU A 107 -4.04 -0.52 -2.56
C LEU A 107 -3.42 -1.82 -3.11
N ARG A 108 -4.24 -2.68 -3.74
CA ARG A 108 -3.76 -3.94 -4.31
C ARG A 108 -2.89 -3.70 -5.55
N GLU A 109 -3.26 -2.75 -6.41
CA GLU A 109 -2.45 -2.34 -7.57
C GLU A 109 -1.10 -1.76 -7.12
N GLN A 110 -1.10 -0.90 -6.10
CA GLN A 110 0.13 -0.39 -5.50
C GLN A 110 1.00 -1.50 -4.92
N GLU A 111 0.40 -2.50 -4.25
CA GLU A 111 1.14 -3.64 -3.70
C GLU A 111 1.79 -4.48 -4.81
N ILE A 112 1.08 -4.73 -5.90
CA ILE A 112 1.61 -5.45 -7.07
C ILE A 112 2.72 -4.66 -7.75
N CYS A 113 2.54 -3.35 -7.90
CA CYS A 113 3.55 -2.45 -8.44
C CYS A 113 4.83 -2.51 -7.58
N ARG A 114 4.70 -2.34 -6.25
CA ARG A 114 5.82 -2.45 -5.30
C ARG A 114 6.53 -3.81 -5.38
N LYS A 115 5.78 -4.92 -5.44
CA LYS A 115 6.36 -6.27 -5.58
C LYS A 115 7.13 -6.43 -6.88
N THR A 116 6.58 -5.91 -7.98
CA THR A 116 7.21 -5.97 -9.31
C THR A 116 8.48 -5.13 -9.35
N LEU A 117 8.44 -3.92 -8.79
CA LEU A 117 9.59 -3.04 -8.66
C LEU A 117 10.69 -3.67 -7.80
N ARG A 118 10.35 -4.27 -6.65
CA ARG A 118 11.31 -5.02 -5.82
C ARG A 118 11.99 -6.15 -6.61
N LYS A 119 11.23 -6.95 -7.36
CA LYS A 119 11.80 -8.04 -8.18
C LYS A 119 12.73 -7.49 -9.28
N ARG A 120 12.34 -6.40 -9.96
CA ARG A 120 13.17 -5.75 -10.98
C ARG A 120 14.46 -5.18 -10.40
N PHE A 121 14.37 -4.51 -9.25
CA PHE A 121 15.53 -3.95 -8.56
C PHE A 121 16.48 -5.04 -8.04
N GLN A 122 15.95 -6.15 -7.52
CA GLN A 122 16.77 -7.32 -7.13
C GLN A 122 17.51 -7.93 -8.32
N ALA A 123 16.85 -8.04 -9.48
CA ALA A 123 17.47 -8.58 -10.68
C ALA A 123 18.55 -7.66 -11.26
N ARG A 124 18.33 -6.34 -11.22
CA ARG A 124 19.28 -5.30 -11.64
C ARG A 124 19.13 -4.06 -10.76
N PRO A 125 20.01 -3.86 -9.75
CA PRO A 125 19.94 -2.69 -8.90
C PRO A 125 20.32 -1.46 -9.72
N ASN A 126 19.31 -0.65 -10.06
CA ASN A 126 19.49 0.58 -10.81
C ASN A 126 18.54 1.64 -10.23
N LEU A 127 19.11 2.79 -9.83
CA LEU A 127 18.37 3.94 -9.30
C LEU A 127 17.35 4.48 -10.31
N SER A 128 17.56 4.26 -11.61
CA SER A 128 16.60 4.64 -12.66
C SER A 128 15.29 3.85 -12.60
N LEU A 129 15.22 2.73 -11.87
CA LEU A 129 14.00 1.94 -11.66
C LEU A 129 13.15 2.47 -10.49
N LEU A 130 13.75 3.29 -9.62
CA LEU A 130 13.08 3.96 -8.50
C LEU A 130 12.53 5.33 -8.89
N GLN A 131 13.02 5.88 -9.99
CA GLN A 131 12.44 7.07 -10.61
C GLN A 131 11.15 6.63 -11.30
N PRO A 132 9.97 7.16 -10.90
CA PRO A 132 8.76 6.93 -11.66
C PRO A 132 9.04 7.40 -13.08
N HIS A 133 8.70 6.58 -14.07
CA HIS A 133 8.69 7.02 -15.46
C HIS A 133 7.66 8.14 -15.60
N ALA A 134 8.04 9.37 -15.23
CA ALA A 134 7.60 10.54 -15.95
C ALA A 134 8.00 10.28 -17.40
N ASP A 135 7.04 10.51 -18.28
CA ASP A 135 7.17 10.24 -19.69
C ASP A 135 8.52 10.66 -20.25
N ARG A 136 8.98 9.85 -21.19
CA ARG A 136 10.27 9.92 -21.89
C ARG A 136 10.48 11.21 -22.72
N ARG A 137 9.82 12.32 -22.36
CA ARG A 137 9.86 13.63 -23.04
C ARG A 137 10.31 14.78 -22.14
N ASP A 138 10.21 14.67 -20.82
CA ASP A 138 10.72 15.71 -19.93
C ASP A 138 12.07 15.29 -19.37
N ARG A 139 13.12 15.55 -20.16
CA ARG A 139 14.44 15.76 -19.60
C ARG A 139 14.36 17.02 -18.72
N GLN A 140 14.03 16.92 -17.43
CA GLN A 140 14.54 17.87 -16.44
C GLN A 140 14.20 17.56 -14.98
N VAL A 141 15.24 17.79 -14.16
CA VAL A 141 15.22 18.07 -12.72
C VAL A 141 15.04 16.85 -11.81
N ALA A 142 16.18 16.35 -11.32
CA ALA A 142 16.23 15.62 -10.06
C ALA A 142 15.41 16.38 -9.00
N PRO A 143 14.64 15.71 -8.13
CA PRO A 143 13.78 16.41 -7.17
C PRO A 143 14.63 17.41 -6.38
N THR A 144 14.25 18.68 -6.45
CA THR A 144 14.90 19.72 -5.66
C THR A 144 14.81 19.34 -4.19
N ILE A 145 15.80 19.74 -3.40
CA ILE A 145 15.84 19.50 -1.94
C ILE A 145 14.51 19.90 -1.27
N SER A 146 13.87 20.97 -1.76
CA SER A 146 12.51 21.39 -1.35
C SER A 146 11.47 20.28 -1.47
N ALA A 147 11.35 19.62 -2.64
CA ALA A 147 10.35 18.58 -2.86
C ALA A 147 10.57 17.34 -1.99
N VAL A 148 11.84 17.05 -1.67
CA VAL A 148 12.21 16.01 -0.70
C VAL A 148 11.79 16.44 0.71
N TYR A 149 12.09 17.68 1.10
CA TYR A 149 11.67 18.22 2.39
C TYR A 149 10.16 18.21 2.55
N ASP A 150 9.38 18.64 1.55
CA ASP A 150 7.92 18.70 1.61
C ASP A 150 7.27 17.31 1.75
N PHE A 151 7.84 16.30 1.10
CA PHE A 151 7.42 14.91 1.24
C PHE A 151 7.65 14.39 2.67
N TRP A 152 8.83 14.66 3.25
CA TRP A 152 9.16 14.23 4.61
C TRP A 152 8.50 15.08 5.69
N HIS A 153 8.22 16.35 5.43
CA HIS A 153 7.63 17.30 6.37
C HIS A 153 6.29 16.80 6.92
N ASN A 154 5.44 16.24 6.05
CA ASN A 154 4.14 15.69 6.45
C ASN A 154 4.23 14.37 7.23
N LEU A 155 5.34 13.65 7.13
CA LEU A 155 5.58 12.37 7.80
C LEU A 155 6.31 12.52 9.14
N VAL A 156 7.30 13.41 9.17
CA VAL A 156 8.17 13.65 10.34
C VAL A 156 7.54 14.67 11.29
N GLY A 157 6.57 15.44 10.81
CA GLY A 157 5.94 16.52 11.55
C GLY A 157 6.84 17.75 11.63
N THR A 158 6.22 18.90 11.89
CA THR A 158 6.96 20.12 12.22
C THR A 158 7.63 19.97 13.58
N LYS A 159 8.86 20.49 13.72
CA LYS A 159 9.50 20.66 15.02
C LYS A 159 8.62 21.60 15.84
N VAL A 160 7.76 21.04 16.68
CA VAL A 160 7.04 21.80 17.70
C VAL A 160 8.04 22.05 18.83
N GLU A 161 8.24 23.31 19.20
CA GLU A 161 8.91 23.64 20.46
C GLU A 161 8.01 23.18 21.60
N CYS A 162 8.22 21.93 22.00
CA CYS A 162 7.55 21.33 23.13
C CYS A 162 8.46 21.50 24.34
N ASP A 163 7.99 22.22 25.36
CA ASP A 163 8.61 22.18 26.67
C ASP A 163 8.47 20.76 27.23
N PRO A 164 9.57 19.98 27.35
CA PRO A 164 9.51 18.60 27.80
C PRO A 164 8.97 18.48 29.23
N GLU A 165 9.06 19.55 30.02
CA GLU A 165 8.49 19.61 31.37
C GLU A 165 6.98 19.82 31.36
N ALA A 166 6.41 20.46 30.33
CA ALA A 166 4.98 20.71 30.26
C ALA A 166 4.17 19.44 29.93
N ILE A 167 4.80 18.41 29.34
CA ILE A 167 4.13 17.15 28.96
C ILE A 167 4.39 16.05 30.00
N PRO A 168 3.34 15.57 30.71
CA PRO A 168 3.50 14.54 31.76
C PRO A 168 4.16 13.25 31.27
N LEU A 169 3.88 12.85 30.02
CA LEU A 169 4.47 11.65 29.41
C LEU A 169 5.99 11.79 29.21
N LEU A 170 6.44 12.96 28.74
CA LEU A 170 7.87 13.22 28.51
C LEU A 170 8.63 13.36 29.83
N ARG A 171 8.02 14.00 30.83
CA ARG A 171 8.57 14.06 32.20
C ARG A 171 8.73 12.66 32.80
N ALA A 172 7.68 11.84 32.75
CA ALA A 172 7.72 10.47 33.27
C ALA A 172 8.79 9.61 32.56
N TRP A 173 8.96 9.80 31.25
CA TRP A 173 10.00 9.14 30.49
C TRP A 173 11.41 9.63 30.86
N LYS A 174 11.61 10.94 31.01
CA LYS A 174 12.86 11.55 31.47
C LYS A 174 13.27 11.04 32.86
N ASP A 175 12.34 11.03 33.80
CA ASP A 175 12.56 10.53 35.16
C ASP A 175 12.88 9.03 35.18
N LYS A 176 12.29 8.26 34.26
CA LYS A 176 12.63 6.85 34.07
C LYS A 176 14.05 6.70 33.52
N MET A 177 14.41 7.43 32.47
CA MET A 177 15.75 7.36 31.88
C MET A 177 16.84 7.80 32.86
N GLN A 178 16.60 8.82 33.69
CA GLN A 178 17.55 9.26 34.71
C GLN A 178 17.72 8.25 35.85
N ARG A 179 16.66 7.51 36.19
CA ARG A 179 16.73 6.40 37.17
C ARG A 179 17.46 5.19 36.61
N ASP A 180 17.14 4.80 35.38
CA ASP A 180 17.71 3.60 34.74
C ASP A 180 19.16 3.84 34.28
N TYR A 181 19.51 5.09 33.96
CA TYR A 181 20.82 5.51 33.46
C TYR A 181 21.29 6.79 34.17
N PRO A 182 21.72 6.71 35.44
CA PRO A 182 22.18 7.87 36.19
C PRO A 182 23.39 8.51 35.50
N ALA A 183 23.48 9.85 35.52
CA ALA A 183 24.50 10.64 34.82
C ALA A 183 25.97 10.30 35.21
N THR A 184 26.15 9.62 36.34
CA THR A 184 27.43 9.06 36.80
C THR A 184 27.82 7.75 36.10
N SER A 185 26.92 7.19 35.28
CA SER A 185 27.21 6.13 34.33
C SER A 185 28.05 6.74 33.20
N ALA A 186 29.29 7.11 33.50
CA ALA A 186 30.24 7.55 32.52
C ALA A 186 30.33 6.44 31.47
N ILE A 187 29.76 6.73 30.31
CA ILE A 187 29.96 6.01 29.07
C ILE A 187 31.46 6.12 28.80
N GLU A 188 32.26 5.18 29.31
CA GLU A 188 33.69 5.12 29.05
C GLU A 188 33.86 5.08 27.54
N SER A 189 34.26 6.21 26.95
CA SER A 189 34.28 6.37 25.49
C SER A 189 35.15 5.30 24.82
N GLY A 190 36.14 4.76 25.54
CA GLY A 190 36.95 3.62 25.13
C GLY A 190 36.19 2.29 25.03
N ARG A 191 35.24 2.00 25.94
CA ARG A 191 34.42 0.78 25.88
C ARG A 191 33.46 0.82 24.71
N HIS A 192 32.83 1.96 24.45
CA HIS A 192 31.93 2.12 23.30
C HIS A 192 32.68 2.00 21.98
N ARG A 193 33.86 2.61 21.87
CA ARG A 193 34.70 2.48 20.68
C ARG A 193 35.09 1.02 20.42
N ARG A 194 35.51 0.29 21.46
CA ARG A 194 35.80 -1.16 21.36
C ARG A 194 34.58 -1.98 20.94
N THR A 195 33.40 -1.64 21.48
CA THR A 195 32.15 -2.36 21.16
C THR A 195 31.71 -2.06 19.72
N PHE A 196 31.85 -0.81 19.28
CA PHE A 196 31.61 -0.39 17.90
C PHE A 196 32.58 -1.06 16.94
N ASP A 197 33.88 -1.06 17.22
CA ASP A 197 34.90 -1.71 16.39
C ASP A 197 34.66 -3.23 16.32
N ALA A 198 34.23 -3.85 17.42
CA ALA A 198 33.86 -5.27 17.42
C ALA A 198 32.60 -5.53 16.58
N ALA A 199 31.58 -4.66 16.65
CA ALA A 199 30.39 -4.76 15.84
C ALA A 199 30.72 -4.60 14.35
N VAL A 200 31.53 -3.59 13.98
CA VAL A 200 32.00 -3.35 12.61
C VAL A 200 32.75 -4.57 12.05
N ARG A 201 33.62 -5.19 12.84
CA ARG A 201 34.32 -6.43 12.45
C ARG A 201 33.40 -7.62 12.20
N GLN A 202 32.23 -7.65 12.83
CA GLN A 202 31.23 -8.70 12.61
C GLN A 202 30.33 -8.43 11.41
N ILE A 203 30.35 -7.21 10.87
CA ILE A 203 29.60 -6.90 9.66
C ILE A 203 30.26 -7.61 8.48
N LYS A 204 29.45 -8.37 7.75
CA LYS A 204 29.90 -9.17 6.61
C LYS A 204 29.58 -8.40 5.33
N PRO A 205 30.58 -7.98 4.53
CA PRO A 205 30.37 -7.18 3.32
C PRO A 205 29.47 -7.85 2.26
N TRP A 206 29.39 -9.18 2.32
CA TRP A 206 28.56 -10.01 1.44
C TRP A 206 27.12 -10.23 1.93
N LYS A 207 26.75 -9.69 3.10
CA LYS A 207 25.35 -9.69 3.55
C LYS A 207 24.58 -8.58 2.86
N ALA A 208 23.30 -8.82 2.60
CA ALA A 208 22.42 -7.85 1.98
C ALA A 208 22.34 -6.56 2.83
N PRO A 209 22.38 -5.37 2.20
CA PRO A 209 22.25 -4.10 2.90
C PRO A 209 20.87 -3.97 3.56
N GLY A 210 20.81 -3.13 4.59
CA GLY A 210 19.58 -2.80 5.29
C GLY A 210 18.56 -2.05 4.43
N PRO A 211 17.41 -1.68 5.00
CA PRO A 211 16.37 -0.91 4.30
C PRO A 211 16.81 0.49 3.84
N ASP A 212 17.91 0.99 4.41
CA ASP A 212 18.62 2.22 4.03
C ASP A 212 19.54 2.04 2.81
N GLY A 213 19.81 0.80 2.38
CA GLY A 213 20.61 0.48 1.20
C GLY A 213 22.12 0.65 1.39
N ILE A 214 22.57 0.94 2.62
CA ILE A 214 23.99 1.12 2.92
C ILE A 214 24.63 -0.27 3.04
N GLN A 215 25.57 -0.56 2.15
CA GLN A 215 26.35 -1.79 2.19
C GLN A 215 27.57 -1.60 3.10
N ALA A 216 27.83 -2.61 3.92
CA ALA A 216 29.07 -2.64 4.69
C ALA A 216 30.24 -2.95 3.77
N PHE A 217 31.30 -2.16 3.87
CA PHE A 217 32.53 -2.30 3.09
C PHE A 217 33.46 -3.35 3.71
#